data_AF-A0A2B8A0X1-F1
#
_entry.id   AF-A0A2B8A0X1-F1
#
_cell.length_a   1.000
_cell.length_b   1.000
_cell.length_c   1.000
_cell.angle_alpha   90.00
_cell.angle_beta   90.00
_cell.angle_gamma   90.00
#
_symmetry.space_group_name_H-M   'P 1'
#
loop_
_entity.id
_entity.type
_entity.pdbx_description
1 polymer ?
#
loop_
_entity_poly.entity_id
_entity_poly.type
_entity_poly.pdbx_seq_one_letter_code
_entity_poly.pdbx_strand_id
1 'polypeptide(L)'
;MNISQPPARVTLRTKSLFAAFLFFLPFTQALTFNLFFPLKISEILLFTILLTEFARLNPRKLNTAYFKEFKLPLLFALVATLSCIVNLFWEYPYELSDASVRISNSWDSVLRLLYIYANFFAFYLAIKFIGDDISILRYWLYGALSAALYSWYLVSFSASHLPVILLPGMGAIPQTIDGVIIRCGTFKEGNFFGLYLALSSVIAFHLGRKRMGWFLLASVITSFSTTAVISAFVFFSYLILKMLSRRNTVFLSLIIFVFFSVFMFFFKTSDFFIRNVSNKLFDPMHTLTPDNFSKVD
;
A
#
# COMPACT_ATOMS: atom_id res chain seq x y z
N MET A 1 -25.48 2.88 -37.06
CA MET A 1 -26.29 2.69 -35.83
C MET A 1 -25.75 3.62 -34.76
N ASN A 2 -26.59 4.52 -34.25
CA ASN A 2 -26.19 5.60 -33.35
C ASN A 2 -25.70 5.05 -32.01
N ILE A 3 -24.42 5.28 -31.74
CA ILE A 3 -23.74 4.94 -30.49
C ILE A 3 -24.31 5.88 -29.43
N SER A 4 -25.28 5.43 -28.64
CA SER A 4 -25.62 6.16 -27.41
C SER A 4 -24.42 6.08 -26.47
N GLN A 5 -23.55 7.09 -26.56
CA GLN A 5 -22.57 7.38 -25.53
C GLN A 5 -23.34 7.73 -24.26
N PRO A 6 -22.89 7.27 -23.08
CA PRO A 6 -23.50 7.71 -21.83
C PRO A 6 -23.46 9.24 -21.76
N PRO A 7 -24.50 9.89 -21.20
CA PRO A 7 -24.54 11.34 -21.11
C PRO A 7 -23.28 11.85 -20.40
N ALA A 8 -22.61 12.86 -20.97
CA ALA A 8 -21.31 13.36 -20.51
C ALA A 8 -21.26 13.70 -19.00
N ARG A 9 -22.39 14.05 -18.38
CA ARG A 9 -22.51 14.29 -16.92
C ARG A 9 -22.22 13.04 -16.08
N VAL A 10 -22.54 11.86 -16.59
CA VAL A 10 -22.52 10.61 -15.84
C VAL A 10 -21.13 9.95 -15.85
N THR A 11 -20.36 10.15 -16.93
CA THR A 11 -18.92 9.82 -17.01
C THR A 11 -18.07 10.77 -16.17
N LEU A 12 -18.45 12.05 -16.11
CA LEU A 12 -17.80 13.03 -15.22
C LEU A 12 -17.93 12.61 -13.75
N ARG A 13 -19.11 12.13 -13.33
CA ARG A 13 -19.36 11.67 -11.95
C ARG A 13 -18.51 10.46 -11.55
N THR A 14 -18.40 9.44 -12.41
CA THR A 14 -17.57 8.26 -12.09
C THR A 14 -16.08 8.60 -12.06
N LYS A 15 -15.63 9.50 -12.93
CA LYS A 15 -14.26 10.02 -12.90
C LYS A 15 -13.97 10.79 -11.60
N SER A 16 -14.90 11.61 -11.12
CA SER A 16 -14.77 12.30 -9.83
C SER A 16 -14.75 11.33 -8.64
N LEU A 17 -15.59 10.30 -8.64
CA LEU A 17 -15.56 9.24 -7.62
C LEU A 17 -14.22 8.49 -7.63
N PHE A 18 -13.68 8.20 -8.81
CA PHE A 18 -12.37 7.56 -8.93
C PHE A 18 -11.23 8.49 -8.44
N ALA A 19 -11.30 9.79 -8.72
CA ALA A 19 -10.36 10.77 -8.17
C ALA A 19 -10.41 10.80 -6.62
N ALA A 20 -11.61 10.76 -6.03
CA ALA A 20 -11.78 10.67 -4.59
C ALA A 20 -11.22 9.34 -4.05
N PHE A 21 -11.45 8.22 -4.76
CA PHE A 21 -10.89 6.91 -4.41
C PHE A 21 -9.36 6.95 -4.33
N LEU A 22 -8.69 7.56 -5.34
CA LEU A 22 -7.24 7.71 -5.33
C LEU A 22 -6.74 8.58 -4.16
N PHE A 23 -7.48 9.63 -3.80
CA PHE A 23 -7.15 10.48 -2.65
C PHE A 23 -7.23 9.72 -1.32
N PHE A 24 -8.26 8.89 -1.13
CA PHE A 24 -8.46 8.13 0.12
C PHE A 24 -7.67 6.83 0.18
N LEU A 25 -6.93 6.47 -0.86
CA LEU A 25 -6.16 5.23 -0.94
C LEU A 25 -5.07 5.06 0.15
N PRO A 26 -4.33 6.10 0.61
CA PRO A 26 -3.38 5.95 1.71
C PRO A 26 -4.04 5.78 3.09
N PHE A 27 -5.35 6.01 3.22
CA PHE A 27 -6.05 5.98 4.50
C PHE A 27 -6.58 4.56 4.74
N THR A 28 -5.66 3.64 5.02
CA THR A 28 -5.97 2.21 5.12
C THR A 28 -6.45 1.76 6.50
N GLN A 29 -6.02 2.47 7.55
CA GLN A 29 -6.48 2.29 8.92
C GLN A 29 -7.13 3.57 9.45
N ALA A 30 -6.51 4.73 9.15
CA ALA A 30 -7.09 6.02 9.44
C ALA A 30 -8.34 6.27 8.57
N LEU A 31 -9.32 7.00 9.12
CA LEU A 31 -10.60 7.31 8.49
C LEU A 31 -11.38 6.05 8.07
N THR A 32 -11.40 5.02 8.93
CA THR A 32 -12.20 3.80 8.71
C THR A 32 -13.42 3.77 9.62
N PHE A 33 -14.51 3.17 9.12
CA PHE A 33 -15.72 2.93 9.91
C PHE A 33 -15.69 1.52 10.49
N ASN A 34 -15.72 1.42 11.82
CA ASN A 34 -15.76 0.13 12.51
C ASN A 34 -17.21 -0.31 12.68
N LEU A 35 -17.73 -1.06 11.70
CA LEU A 35 -19.03 -1.72 11.80
C LEU A 35 -18.88 -3.15 12.36
N PHE A 36 -17.93 -3.92 11.80
CA PHE A 36 -17.51 -5.27 12.22
C PHE A 36 -16.09 -5.60 11.75
N PHE A 37 -15.69 -5.01 10.62
CA PHE A 37 -14.32 -4.93 10.12
C PHE A 37 -14.04 -3.45 9.76
N PRO A 38 -12.77 -3.01 9.71
CA PRO A 38 -12.45 -1.62 9.38
C PRO A 38 -12.75 -1.34 7.91
N LEU A 39 -13.92 -0.74 7.64
CA LEU A 39 -14.37 -0.40 6.30
C LEU A 39 -13.75 0.93 5.87
N LYS A 40 -12.95 0.89 4.80
CA LYS A 40 -12.24 2.09 4.31
C LYS A 40 -13.15 2.95 3.44
N ILE A 41 -12.96 4.27 3.51
CA ILE A 41 -13.63 5.21 2.59
C ILE A 41 -13.30 4.85 1.13
N SER A 42 -12.07 4.44 0.83
CA SER A 42 -11.68 3.98 -0.51
C SER A 42 -12.46 2.73 -0.95
N GLU A 43 -12.77 1.80 -0.04
CA GLU A 43 -13.57 0.61 -0.34
C GLU A 43 -15.03 0.98 -0.63
N ILE A 44 -15.61 1.91 0.13
CA ILE A 44 -16.97 2.44 -0.09
C ILE A 44 -17.05 3.13 -1.47
N LEU A 45 -16.07 3.96 -1.80
CA LEU A 45 -16.00 4.64 -3.10
C LEU A 45 -15.87 3.64 -4.24
N LEU A 46 -15.01 2.62 -4.08
CA LEU A 46 -14.84 1.57 -5.08
C LEU A 46 -16.13 0.78 -5.31
N PHE A 47 -16.83 0.41 -4.24
CA PHE A 47 -18.12 -0.27 -4.33
C PHE A 47 -19.19 0.60 -5.00
N THR A 48 -19.21 1.90 -4.70
CA THR A 48 -20.13 2.85 -5.35
C THR A 48 -19.85 2.93 -6.85
N ILE A 49 -18.58 2.99 -7.25
CA ILE A 49 -18.19 2.98 -8.67
C ILE A 49 -18.60 1.66 -9.32
N LEU A 50 -18.38 0.52 -8.63
CA LEU A 50 -18.77 -0.81 -9.10
C LEU A 50 -20.27 -0.87 -9.41
N LEU A 51 -21.13 -0.45 -8.48
CA LEU A 51 -22.57 -0.43 -8.71
C LEU A 51 -22.95 0.46 -9.91
N THR A 52 -22.33 1.63 -10.03
CA THR A 52 -22.63 2.55 -11.14
C THR A 52 -22.15 2.03 -12.50
N GLU A 53 -21.04 1.30 -12.57
CA GLU A 53 -20.54 0.69 -13.81
C GLU A 53 -21.30 -0.61 -14.13
N PHE A 54 -21.64 -1.41 -13.11
CA PHE A 54 -22.44 -2.63 -13.27
C PHE A 54 -23.82 -2.33 -13.83
N ALA A 55 -24.50 -1.29 -13.31
CA ALA A 55 -25.78 -0.82 -13.84
C ALA A 55 -25.70 -0.34 -15.31
N ARG A 56 -24.50 -0.12 -15.85
CA ARG A 56 -24.26 0.33 -17.24
C ARG A 56 -23.70 -0.78 -18.14
N LEU A 57 -23.40 -1.95 -17.60
CA LEU A 57 -22.84 -3.05 -18.38
C LEU A 57 -23.82 -3.46 -19.48
N ASN A 58 -23.46 -3.13 -20.71
CA ASN A 58 -24.09 -3.74 -21.87
C ASN A 58 -23.13 -4.79 -22.43
N PRO A 59 -23.45 -6.09 -22.34
CA PRO A 59 -22.54 -7.16 -22.73
C PRO A 59 -22.13 -7.08 -24.21
N ARG A 60 -22.93 -6.44 -25.07
CA ARG A 60 -22.63 -6.25 -26.49
C ARG A 60 -21.58 -5.15 -26.77
N LYS A 61 -21.22 -4.32 -25.78
CA LYS A 61 -20.26 -3.21 -25.90
C LYS A 61 -18.97 -3.45 -25.12
N LEU A 62 -18.71 -4.68 -24.66
CA LEU A 62 -17.47 -5.02 -23.97
C LEU A 62 -16.28 -4.87 -24.94
N ASN A 63 -15.45 -3.86 -24.66
CA ASN A 63 -14.25 -3.62 -25.45
C ASN A 63 -13.20 -4.70 -25.09
N THR A 64 -12.99 -5.64 -26.00
CA THR A 64 -12.06 -6.77 -25.86
C THR A 64 -10.59 -6.33 -25.78
N ALA A 65 -10.27 -5.07 -26.12
CA ALA A 65 -8.91 -4.53 -26.01
C ALA A 65 -8.40 -4.53 -24.57
N TYR A 66 -9.27 -4.22 -23.59
CA TYR A 66 -8.86 -4.19 -22.17
C TYR A 66 -8.46 -5.57 -21.66
N PHE A 67 -9.08 -6.66 -22.14
CA PHE A 67 -8.79 -8.02 -21.70
C PHE A 67 -7.35 -8.47 -21.98
N LYS A 68 -6.64 -7.83 -22.93
CA LYS A 68 -5.23 -8.17 -23.20
C LYS A 68 -4.31 -7.83 -22.02
N GLU A 69 -4.61 -6.76 -21.29
CA GLU A 69 -3.86 -6.32 -20.10
C GLU A 69 -4.19 -7.17 -18.86
N PHE A 70 -5.26 -7.98 -18.91
CA PHE A 70 -5.74 -8.79 -17.78
C PHE A 70 -5.16 -10.20 -17.72
N LYS A 71 -4.29 -10.64 -18.65
CA LYS A 71 -3.83 -12.04 -18.69
C LYS A 71 -3.22 -12.52 -17.36
N LEU A 72 -2.28 -11.76 -16.80
CA LEU A 72 -1.63 -12.10 -15.53
C LEU A 72 -2.58 -11.93 -14.33
N PRO A 73 -3.33 -10.82 -14.19
CA PRO A 73 -4.40 -10.70 -13.20
C PRO A 73 -5.40 -11.86 -13.23
N LEU A 74 -5.85 -12.29 -14.42
CA LEU A 74 -6.82 -13.37 -14.59
C LEU A 74 -6.26 -14.71 -14.15
N LEU A 75 -4.98 -15.00 -14.46
CA LEU A 75 -4.30 -16.19 -13.95
C LEU A 75 -4.24 -16.18 -12.42
N PHE A 76 -3.91 -15.03 -11.82
CA PHE A 76 -3.92 -14.88 -10.37
C PHE A 76 -5.33 -15.05 -9.78
N ALA A 77 -6.35 -14.51 -10.46
CA ALA A 77 -7.75 -14.68 -10.08
C ALA A 77 -8.14 -16.17 -10.05
N LEU A 78 -7.75 -16.92 -11.08
CA LEU A 78 -8.02 -18.33 -11.20
C LEU A 78 -7.37 -19.12 -10.05
N VAL A 79 -6.09 -18.87 -9.78
CA VAL A 79 -5.37 -19.51 -8.68
C VAL A 79 -6.02 -19.18 -7.33
N ALA A 80 -6.37 -17.92 -7.10
CA ALA A 80 -7.06 -17.49 -5.87
C ALA A 80 -8.45 -18.14 -5.73
N THR A 81 -9.18 -18.30 -6.83
CA THR A 81 -10.49 -18.96 -6.85
C THR A 81 -10.34 -20.44 -6.52
N LEU A 82 -9.38 -21.13 -7.14
CA LEU A 82 -9.08 -22.53 -6.84
C LEU A 82 -8.66 -22.71 -5.39
N SER A 83 -7.80 -21.82 -4.86
CA SER A 83 -7.42 -21.84 -3.45
C SER A 83 -8.62 -21.65 -2.51
N CYS A 84 -9.55 -20.75 -2.85
CA CYS A 84 -10.78 -20.59 -2.08
C CYS A 84 -11.67 -21.83 -2.13
N ILE A 85 -11.80 -22.47 -3.30
CA ILE A 85 -12.56 -23.73 -3.45
C ILE A 85 -11.96 -24.82 -2.58
N VAL A 86 -10.63 -24.99 -2.63
CA VAL A 86 -9.94 -25.96 -1.75
C VAL A 86 -10.22 -25.66 -0.28
N ASN A 87 -10.07 -24.41 0.16
CA ASN A 87 -10.35 -24.04 1.56
C ASN A 87 -11.82 -24.21 1.99
N LEU A 88 -12.76 -24.23 1.05
CA LEU A 88 -14.19 -24.40 1.33
C LEU A 88 -14.62 -25.87 1.42
N PHE A 89 -13.97 -26.75 0.66
CA PHE A 89 -14.43 -28.13 0.48
C PHE A 89 -13.40 -29.20 0.90
N TRP A 90 -12.15 -28.83 1.15
CA TRP A 90 -11.10 -29.76 1.54
C TRP A 90 -10.99 -29.82 3.07
N GLU A 91 -11.12 -31.01 3.62
CA GLU A 91 -10.83 -31.28 5.02
C GLU A 91 -9.35 -31.62 5.17
N TYR A 92 -8.64 -30.78 5.91
CA TYR A 92 -7.22 -31.00 6.18
C TYR A 92 -7.06 -32.06 7.28
N PRO A 93 -6.16 -33.05 7.11
CA PRO A 93 -5.90 -34.07 8.14
C PRO A 93 -5.07 -33.55 9.32
N TYR A 94 -4.87 -32.24 9.41
CA TYR A 94 -4.10 -31.55 10.44
C TYR A 94 -4.84 -30.27 10.84
N GLU A 95 -4.63 -29.83 12.08
CA GLU A 95 -5.15 -28.56 12.56
C GLU A 95 -4.47 -27.40 11.83
N LEU A 96 -5.28 -26.50 11.29
CA LEU A 96 -4.81 -25.24 10.72
C LEU A 96 -4.43 -24.29 11.86
N SER A 97 -3.44 -23.43 11.65
CA SER A 97 -3.04 -22.47 12.68
C SER A 97 -4.21 -21.56 13.08
N ASP A 98 -4.30 -21.25 14.37
CA ASP A 98 -5.25 -20.29 14.96
C ASP A 98 -4.88 -18.83 14.61
N ALA A 99 -4.61 -18.57 13.33
CA ALA A 99 -4.53 -17.19 12.84
C ALA A 99 -5.85 -16.50 13.18
N SER A 100 -5.82 -15.25 13.64
CA SER A 100 -7.03 -14.53 14.10
C SER A 100 -8.12 -14.52 13.02
N VAL A 101 -9.07 -15.46 13.14
CA VAL A 101 -10.17 -15.62 12.20
C VAL A 101 -11.28 -14.66 12.58
N ARG A 102 -11.74 -13.83 11.64
CA ARG A 102 -12.77 -12.82 11.94
C ARG A 102 -14.16 -13.42 12.14
N ILE A 103 -14.47 -14.50 11.42
CA ILE A 103 -15.79 -15.14 11.38
C ILE A 103 -15.63 -16.67 11.38
N SER A 104 -15.06 -17.22 10.31
CA SER A 104 -14.62 -18.62 10.19
C SER A 104 -13.59 -18.76 9.06
N ASN A 105 -12.81 -19.84 9.03
CA ASN A 105 -11.76 -20.06 8.02
C ASN A 105 -12.32 -20.01 6.58
N SER A 106 -13.51 -20.57 6.40
CA SER A 106 -14.25 -20.58 5.15
C SER A 106 -14.67 -19.16 4.73
N TRP A 107 -15.27 -18.40 5.65
CA TRP A 107 -15.73 -17.04 5.35
C TRP A 107 -14.57 -16.05 5.15
N ASP A 108 -13.46 -16.22 5.87
CA ASP A 108 -12.26 -15.39 5.66
C ASP A 108 -11.64 -15.65 4.29
N SER A 109 -11.65 -16.90 3.82
CA SER A 109 -11.21 -17.25 2.46
C SER A 109 -12.09 -16.58 1.39
N VAL A 110 -13.41 -16.58 1.57
CA VAL A 110 -14.35 -15.89 0.67
C VAL A 110 -14.13 -14.38 0.68
N LEU A 111 -13.95 -13.76 1.86
CA LEU A 111 -13.69 -12.33 1.96
C LEU A 111 -12.37 -11.94 1.28
N ARG A 112 -11.29 -12.73 1.45
CA ARG A 112 -10.02 -12.52 0.74
C ARG A 112 -10.21 -12.61 -0.78
N LEU A 113 -10.99 -13.57 -1.26
CA LEU A 113 -11.32 -13.68 -2.68
C LEU A 113 -12.08 -12.45 -3.21
N LEU A 114 -13.07 -11.96 -2.46
CA LEU A 114 -13.80 -10.73 -2.79
C LEU A 114 -12.86 -9.50 -2.84
N TYR A 115 -11.90 -9.40 -1.91
CA TYR A 115 -10.88 -8.34 -1.94
C TYR A 115 -9.98 -8.44 -3.18
N ILE A 116 -9.60 -9.64 -3.60
CA ILE A 116 -8.83 -9.84 -4.83
C ILE A 116 -9.62 -9.37 -6.06
N TYR A 117 -10.90 -9.72 -6.15
CA TYR A 117 -11.76 -9.22 -7.23
C TYR A 117 -11.97 -7.70 -7.19
N ALA A 118 -12.10 -7.12 -6.01
CA ALA A 118 -12.16 -5.66 -5.84
C ALA A 118 -10.87 -4.99 -6.36
N ASN A 119 -9.70 -5.57 -6.10
CA ASN A 119 -8.43 -5.08 -6.64
C ASN A 119 -8.38 -5.15 -8.17
N PHE A 120 -8.90 -6.21 -8.79
CA PHE A 120 -9.00 -6.27 -10.25
C PHE A 120 -9.96 -5.23 -10.82
N PHE A 121 -11.06 -4.97 -10.13
CA PHE A 121 -11.97 -3.90 -10.53
C PHE A 121 -11.27 -2.53 -10.42
N ALA A 122 -10.53 -2.27 -9.34
CA ALA A 122 -9.72 -1.05 -9.22
C ALA A 122 -8.67 -0.93 -10.34
N PHE A 123 -8.03 -2.04 -10.73
CA PHE A 123 -7.09 -2.09 -11.85
C PHE A 123 -7.77 -1.79 -13.19
N TYR A 124 -8.98 -2.31 -13.43
CA TYR A 124 -9.80 -1.97 -14.59
C TYR A 124 -10.09 -0.46 -14.65
N LEU A 125 -10.51 0.13 -13.53
CA LEU A 125 -10.75 1.57 -13.44
C LEU A 125 -9.48 2.39 -13.67
N ALA A 126 -8.33 1.90 -13.20
CA ALA A 126 -7.03 2.52 -13.45
C ALA A 126 -6.71 2.54 -14.95
N ILE A 127 -6.81 1.41 -15.66
CA ILE A 127 -6.60 1.36 -17.11
C ILE A 127 -7.54 2.34 -17.84
N LYS A 128 -8.82 2.35 -17.46
CA LYS A 128 -9.84 3.20 -18.07
C LYS A 128 -9.55 4.69 -17.83
N PHE A 129 -9.48 5.13 -16.57
CA PHE A 129 -9.45 6.56 -16.25
C PHE A 129 -8.06 7.18 -16.26
N ILE A 130 -7.01 6.43 -15.91
CA ILE A 130 -5.62 6.92 -15.98
C ILE A 130 -5.11 6.87 -17.42
N GLY A 131 -5.51 5.85 -18.19
CA GLY A 131 -5.22 5.78 -19.62
C GLY A 131 -5.79 6.96 -20.40
N ASP A 132 -7.01 7.39 -20.06
CA ASP A 132 -7.66 8.55 -20.69
C ASP A 132 -7.10 9.90 -20.21
N ASP A 133 -6.79 10.04 -18.92
CA ASP A 133 -6.32 11.30 -18.32
C ASP A 133 -5.33 11.05 -17.17
N ILE A 134 -4.05 11.07 -17.51
CA ILE A 134 -2.96 10.88 -16.54
C ILE A 134 -2.96 11.93 -15.43
N SER A 135 -3.57 13.10 -15.63
CA SER A 135 -3.60 14.17 -14.63
C SER A 135 -4.41 13.78 -13.39
N ILE A 136 -5.26 12.75 -13.47
CA ILE A 136 -6.02 12.22 -12.34
C ILE A 136 -5.12 11.65 -11.22
N LEU A 137 -3.90 11.23 -11.57
CA LEU A 137 -2.90 10.79 -10.58
C LEU A 137 -2.50 11.90 -9.60
N ARG A 138 -2.79 13.18 -9.88
CA ARG A 138 -2.59 14.26 -8.90
C ARG A 138 -3.37 14.03 -7.60
N TYR A 139 -4.54 13.39 -7.67
CA TYR A 139 -5.35 13.10 -6.49
C TYR A 139 -4.73 12.01 -5.60
N TRP A 140 -4.09 11.00 -6.20
CA TRP A 140 -3.23 10.07 -5.48
C TRP A 140 -2.13 10.81 -4.72
N LEU A 141 -1.43 11.74 -5.40
CA LEU A 141 -0.36 12.50 -4.78
C LEU A 141 -0.84 13.41 -3.64
N TYR A 142 -2.03 14.00 -3.75
CA TYR A 142 -2.62 14.80 -2.66
C TYR A 142 -3.00 13.93 -1.47
N GLY A 143 -3.51 12.72 -1.70
CA GLY A 143 -3.72 11.73 -0.65
C GLY A 143 -2.41 11.36 0.05
N ALA A 144 -1.39 11.00 -0.73
CA ALA A 144 -0.06 10.64 -0.21
C ALA A 144 0.58 11.79 0.58
N LEU A 145 0.46 13.03 0.11
CA LEU A 145 0.97 14.21 0.81
C LEU A 145 0.27 14.38 2.16
N SER A 146 -1.05 14.25 2.21
CA SER A 146 -1.83 14.38 3.43
C SER A 146 -1.45 13.31 4.45
N ALA A 147 -1.29 12.07 4.00
CA ALA A 147 -0.85 10.96 4.84
C ALA A 147 0.59 11.13 5.34
N ALA A 148 1.50 11.63 4.51
CA ALA A 148 2.87 11.95 4.89
C ALA A 148 2.94 13.05 5.95
N LEU A 149 2.18 14.15 5.77
CA LEU A 149 2.09 15.23 6.77
C LEU A 149 1.56 14.71 8.10
N TYR A 150 0.51 13.89 8.08
CA TYR A 150 -0.02 13.27 9.28
C TYR A 150 0.99 12.33 9.95
N SER A 151 1.79 11.58 9.17
CA SER A 151 2.85 10.74 9.72
C SER A 151 3.97 11.56 10.37
N TRP A 152 4.37 12.70 9.79
CA TRP A 152 5.34 13.60 10.41
C TRP A 152 4.81 14.14 11.74
N TYR A 153 3.54 14.57 11.77
CA TYR A 153 2.88 14.98 13.01
C TYR A 153 2.95 13.88 14.07
N LEU A 154 2.54 12.64 13.73
CA LEU A 154 2.58 11.52 14.67
C LEU A 154 3.99 11.25 15.19
N VAL A 155 4.99 11.17 14.32
CA VAL A 155 6.39 10.92 14.72
C VAL A 155 6.92 12.04 15.61
N SER A 156 6.76 13.31 15.21
CA SER A 156 7.32 14.45 15.94
C SER A 156 6.68 14.65 17.31
N PHE A 157 5.35 14.52 17.42
CA PHE A 157 4.64 14.66 18.69
C PHE A 157 4.93 13.50 19.62
N SER A 158 4.87 12.26 19.10
CA SER A 158 5.15 11.07 19.92
C SER A 158 6.61 11.00 20.39
N ALA A 159 7.58 11.39 19.55
CA ALA A 159 8.98 11.48 19.95
C ALA A 159 9.25 12.56 21.02
N SER A 160 8.38 13.57 21.10
CA SER A 160 8.45 14.63 22.12
C SER A 160 7.60 14.32 23.36
N HIS A 161 7.03 13.12 23.46
CA HIS A 161 6.09 12.72 24.51
C HIS A 161 4.85 13.64 24.63
N LEU A 162 4.45 14.28 23.53
CA LEU A 162 3.25 15.12 23.46
C LEU A 162 2.02 14.26 23.15
N PRO A 163 0.83 14.65 23.64
CA PRO A 163 -0.41 13.95 23.32
C PRO A 163 -0.69 14.02 21.82
N VAL A 164 -1.07 12.88 21.24
CA VAL A 164 -1.40 12.74 19.83
C VAL A 164 -2.89 12.53 19.63
N ILE A 165 -3.46 13.28 18.70
CA ILE A 165 -4.82 13.06 18.20
C ILE A 165 -4.78 12.00 17.10
N LEU A 166 -5.39 10.85 17.36
CA LEU A 166 -5.53 9.78 16.38
C LEU A 166 -6.77 9.98 15.52
N LEU A 167 -6.63 9.73 14.22
CA LEU A 167 -7.77 9.75 13.30
C LEU A 167 -8.72 8.58 13.57
N PRO A 168 -10.03 8.76 13.29
CA PRO A 168 -11.03 7.69 13.44
C PRO A 168 -10.58 6.39 12.78
N GLY A 169 -10.78 5.26 13.46
CA GLY A 169 -10.41 3.93 12.96
C GLY A 169 -8.95 3.49 13.22
N MET A 170 -8.08 4.41 13.64
CA MET A 170 -6.78 4.02 14.21
C MET A 170 -6.98 3.29 15.54
N GLY A 171 -6.24 2.19 15.74
CA GLY A 171 -6.29 1.44 16.99
C GLY A 171 -5.81 2.27 18.18
N ALA A 172 -6.32 1.96 19.37
CA ALA A 172 -5.93 2.65 20.61
C ALA A 172 -4.42 2.57 20.89
N ILE A 173 -3.77 1.51 20.41
CA ILE A 173 -2.32 1.31 20.49
C ILE A 173 -1.80 1.23 19.04
N PRO A 174 -1.41 2.37 18.43
CA PRO A 174 -0.81 2.38 17.10
C PRO A 174 0.57 1.74 17.12
N GLN A 175 1.09 1.30 15.97
CA GLN A 175 2.41 0.67 15.92
C GLN A 175 3.50 1.69 16.27
N THR A 176 4.25 1.40 17.34
CA THR A 176 5.33 2.25 17.85
C THR A 176 6.70 1.63 17.67
N ILE A 177 7.73 2.45 17.84
CA ILE A 177 9.13 2.08 18.06
C ILE A 177 9.42 2.31 19.53
N ASP A 178 9.99 1.29 20.18
CA ASP A 178 10.35 1.30 21.60
C ASP A 178 9.19 1.76 22.52
N GLY A 179 7.94 1.49 22.12
CA GLY A 179 6.75 1.89 22.88
C GLY A 179 6.39 3.38 22.79
N VAL A 180 7.20 4.22 22.15
CA VAL A 180 7.07 5.68 22.20
C VAL A 180 6.74 6.29 20.83
N ILE A 181 7.54 6.02 19.80
CA ILE A 181 7.43 6.75 18.53
C ILE A 181 6.44 6.06 17.59
N ILE A 182 5.36 6.73 17.23
CA ILE A 182 4.33 6.17 16.34
C ILE A 182 4.84 6.22 14.89
N ARG A 183 4.93 5.05 14.24
CA ARG A 183 5.55 4.90 12.90
C ARG A 183 4.59 4.47 11.78
N CYS A 184 3.34 4.16 12.09
CA CYS A 184 2.42 3.57 11.11
C CYS A 184 1.75 4.58 10.18
N GLY A 185 1.84 5.89 10.47
CA GLY A 185 1.16 6.93 9.70
C GLY A 185 -0.35 6.67 9.66
N THR A 186 -0.91 6.57 8.45
CA THR A 186 -2.33 6.26 8.20
C THR A 186 -2.62 4.76 8.03
N PHE A 187 -1.60 3.91 8.14
CA PHE A 187 -1.69 2.45 7.99
C PHE A 187 -1.68 1.76 9.36
N LYS A 188 -1.94 0.44 9.35
CA LYS A 188 -1.71 -0.42 10.52
C LYS A 188 -0.24 -0.66 10.78
N GLU A 189 0.55 -0.83 9.71
CA GLU A 189 1.97 -1.12 9.78
C GLU A 189 2.78 -0.12 8.96
N GLY A 190 3.93 0.31 9.51
CA GLY A 190 4.83 1.27 8.86
C GLY A 190 5.45 0.74 7.56
N ASN A 191 5.68 -0.56 7.43
CA ASN A 191 6.21 -1.18 6.20
C ASN A 191 5.36 -0.87 4.95
N PHE A 192 4.05 -1.06 5.03
CA PHE A 192 3.13 -0.79 3.92
C PHE A 192 3.02 0.71 3.65
N PHE A 193 3.03 1.53 4.71
CA PHE A 193 3.04 2.98 4.55
C PHE A 193 4.30 3.49 3.83
N GLY A 194 5.47 3.02 4.24
CA GLY A 194 6.75 3.40 3.61
C GLY A 194 6.82 2.97 2.14
N LEU A 195 6.36 1.76 1.81
CA LEU A 195 6.26 1.29 0.42
C LEU A 195 5.31 2.18 -0.40
N TYR A 196 4.17 2.55 0.18
CA TYR A 196 3.20 3.44 -0.46
C TYR A 196 3.79 4.82 -0.75
N LEU A 197 4.54 5.41 0.19
CA LEU A 197 5.23 6.69 -0.01
C LEU A 197 6.32 6.59 -1.08
N ALA A 198 7.10 5.50 -1.09
CA ALA A 198 8.09 5.26 -2.13
C ALA A 198 7.45 5.19 -3.52
N LEU A 199 6.37 4.42 -3.69
CA LEU A 199 5.62 4.37 -4.95
C LEU A 199 5.05 5.74 -5.35
N SER A 200 4.51 6.47 -4.38
CA SER A 200 3.97 7.82 -4.60
C SER A 200 5.04 8.82 -5.04
N SER A 201 6.28 8.66 -4.58
CA SER A 201 7.40 9.47 -5.04
C SER A 201 7.72 9.21 -6.53
N VAL A 202 7.67 7.95 -6.97
CA VAL A 202 7.86 7.57 -8.38
C VAL A 202 6.81 8.24 -9.26
N ILE A 203 5.55 8.18 -8.84
CA ILE A 203 4.43 8.82 -9.54
C ILE A 203 4.63 10.34 -9.60
N ALA A 204 5.07 10.96 -8.51
CA ALA A 204 5.34 12.41 -8.48
C ALA A 204 6.45 12.82 -9.45
N PHE A 205 7.54 12.05 -9.54
CA PHE A 205 8.59 12.29 -10.51
C PHE A 205 8.12 12.09 -11.95
N HIS A 206 7.30 11.06 -12.20
CA HIS A 206 6.70 10.81 -13.51
C HIS A 206 5.83 11.98 -13.98
N LEU A 207 5.08 12.62 -13.08
CA LEU A 207 4.26 13.80 -13.36
C LEU A 207 5.04 15.13 -13.33
N GLY A 208 6.37 15.10 -13.22
CA GLY A 208 7.22 16.31 -13.16
C GLY A 208 7.12 17.10 -11.84
N ARG A 209 6.43 16.60 -10.81
CA ARG A 209 6.24 17.26 -9.51
C ARG A 209 7.40 16.99 -8.56
N LYS A 210 8.60 17.41 -8.95
CA LYS A 210 9.88 17.09 -8.27
C LYS A 210 9.88 17.39 -6.76
N ARG A 211 9.37 18.57 -6.34
CA ARG A 211 9.32 18.96 -4.92
C ARG A 211 8.47 18.00 -4.09
N MET A 212 7.30 17.61 -4.60
CA MET A 212 6.44 16.62 -3.94
C MET A 212 7.10 15.24 -3.90
N GLY A 213 7.76 14.83 -4.99
CA GLY A 213 8.48 13.56 -5.03
C GLY A 213 9.57 13.45 -3.97
N TRP A 214 10.40 14.49 -3.85
CA TRP A 214 11.43 14.54 -2.81
C TRP A 214 10.85 14.53 -1.39
N PHE A 215 9.79 15.29 -1.13
CA PHE A 215 9.14 15.30 0.17
C PHE A 215 8.57 13.92 0.54
N LEU A 216 7.86 13.26 -0.37
CA LEU A 216 7.28 11.93 -0.14
C LEU A 216 8.37 10.87 0.09
N LEU A 217 9.46 10.96 -0.67
CA LEU A 217 10.60 10.05 -0.53
C LEU A 217 11.32 10.24 0.80
N ALA A 218 11.56 11.48 1.22
CA ALA A 218 12.12 11.77 2.54
C ALA A 218 11.19 11.29 3.67
N SER A 219 9.88 11.42 3.47
CA SER A 219 8.86 10.97 4.42
C SER A 219 8.84 9.44 4.61
N VAL A 220 9.50 8.65 3.76
CA VAL A 220 9.66 7.20 4.01
C VAL A 220 10.34 6.95 5.37
N ILE A 221 11.18 7.88 5.85
CA ILE A 221 11.85 7.74 7.15
C ILE A 221 10.87 7.65 8.32
N THR A 222 9.71 8.29 8.24
CA THR A 222 8.71 8.28 9.32
C THR A 222 8.09 6.90 9.52
N SER A 223 8.22 6.02 8.53
CA SER A 223 7.77 4.63 8.62
C SER A 223 8.70 3.71 9.41
N PHE A 224 9.97 4.12 9.58
CA PHE A 224 11.06 3.32 10.15
C PHE A 224 11.04 1.86 9.67
N SER A 225 10.71 1.65 8.39
CA SER A 225 10.63 0.32 7.78
C SER A 225 11.91 0.02 7.02
N THR A 226 12.59 -1.07 7.41
CA THR A 226 13.75 -1.60 6.70
C THR A 226 13.41 -1.96 5.25
N THR A 227 12.24 -2.57 5.00
CA THR A 227 11.80 -2.91 3.64
C THR A 227 11.51 -1.69 2.78
N ALA A 228 10.94 -0.63 3.36
CA ALA A 228 10.72 0.63 2.65
C ALA A 228 12.04 1.37 2.37
N VAL A 229 12.98 1.36 3.31
CA VAL A 229 14.31 1.93 3.13
C VAL A 229 15.10 1.18 2.05
N ILE A 230 15.08 -0.16 2.04
CA ILE A 230 15.72 -0.97 0.99
C ILE A 230 15.05 -0.69 -0.37
N SER A 231 13.72 -0.65 -0.43
CA SER A 231 12.98 -0.39 -1.67
C SER A 231 13.28 1.02 -2.21
N ALA A 232 13.30 2.02 -1.34
CA ALA A 232 13.68 3.38 -1.67
C ALA A 232 15.13 3.47 -2.14
N PHE A 233 16.05 2.72 -1.50
CA PHE A 233 17.45 2.67 -1.89
C PHE A 233 17.67 2.03 -3.27
N VAL A 234 17.01 0.90 -3.55
CA VAL A 234 17.03 0.26 -4.87
C VAL A 234 16.48 1.21 -5.93
N PHE A 235 15.37 1.89 -5.63
CA PHE A 235 14.78 2.88 -6.53
C PHE A 235 15.70 4.09 -6.78
N PHE A 236 16.36 4.61 -5.75
CA PHE A 236 17.38 5.66 -5.86
C PHE A 236 18.55 5.21 -6.72
N SER A 237 19.06 4.00 -6.49
CA SER A 237 20.16 3.43 -7.26
C SER A 237 19.77 3.36 -8.74
N TYR A 238 18.57 2.88 -9.04
CA TYR A 238 18.05 2.87 -10.41
C TYR A 238 17.90 4.28 -11.02
N LEU A 239 17.31 5.24 -10.30
CA LEU A 239 17.12 6.61 -10.80
C LEU A 239 18.45 7.30 -11.07
N ILE A 240 19.42 7.15 -10.17
CA ILE A 240 20.77 7.70 -10.32
C ILE A 240 21.46 7.07 -11.53
N LEU A 241 21.42 5.73 -11.66
CA LEU A 241 21.95 5.01 -12.83
C LEU A 241 21.34 5.52 -14.15
N LYS A 242 20.03 5.80 -14.15
CA LYS A 242 19.31 6.31 -15.33
C LYS A 242 19.63 7.78 -15.63
N MET A 243 19.77 8.63 -14.62
CA MET A 243 20.11 10.05 -14.78
C MET A 243 21.58 10.26 -15.19
N LEU A 244 22.49 9.36 -14.77
CA LEU A 244 23.91 9.39 -15.11
C LEU A 244 24.25 8.60 -16.38
N SER A 245 23.41 8.64 -17.41
CA SER A 245 23.67 8.08 -18.74
C SER A 245 24.78 8.84 -19.53
N ARG A 246 25.86 9.26 -18.85
CA ARG A 246 27.11 9.75 -19.43
C ARG A 246 28.32 9.29 -18.60
N ARG A 247 29.04 8.30 -19.13
CA ARG A 247 30.43 7.84 -18.88
C ARG A 247 30.94 7.54 -17.45
N ASN A 248 30.36 8.09 -16.38
CA ASN A 248 30.79 7.87 -14.97
C ASN A 248 29.81 7.04 -14.13
N THR A 249 28.84 6.39 -14.78
CA THR A 249 27.73 5.67 -14.14
C THR A 249 28.20 4.53 -13.24
N VAL A 250 29.19 3.76 -13.70
CA VAL A 250 29.76 2.62 -12.96
C VAL A 250 30.51 3.10 -11.71
N PHE A 251 31.28 4.17 -11.82
CA PHE A 251 32.05 4.72 -10.70
C PHE A 251 31.16 5.30 -9.61
N LEU A 252 30.12 6.06 -9.98
CA LEU A 252 29.18 6.61 -9.00
C LEU A 252 28.28 5.53 -8.39
N SER A 253 27.85 4.52 -9.16
CA SER A 253 27.12 3.38 -8.58
C SER A 253 27.99 2.59 -7.62
N LEU A 254 29.29 2.48 -7.89
CA LEU A 254 30.24 1.86 -6.98
C LEU A 254 30.37 2.67 -5.69
N ILE A 255 30.46 4.00 -5.78
CA ILE A 255 30.51 4.90 -4.60
C ILE A 255 29.23 4.79 -3.77
N ILE A 256 28.05 4.82 -4.39
CA ILE A 256 26.77 4.70 -3.69
C ILE A 256 26.63 3.31 -3.07
N PHE A 257 27.04 2.26 -3.79
CA PHE A 257 27.04 0.90 -3.27
C PHE A 257 28.00 0.75 -2.09
N VAL A 258 29.20 1.34 -2.16
CA VAL A 258 30.18 1.34 -1.06
C VAL A 258 29.62 2.13 0.12
N PHE A 259 29.09 3.33 -0.10
CA PHE A 259 28.52 4.17 0.95
C PHE A 259 27.31 3.49 1.61
N PHE A 260 26.46 2.83 0.83
CA PHE A 260 25.36 2.04 1.34
C PHE A 260 25.83 0.79 2.07
N SER A 261 26.85 0.10 1.58
CA SER A 261 27.42 -1.07 2.24
C SER A 261 28.05 -0.70 3.58
N VAL A 262 28.75 0.44 3.64
CA VAL A 262 29.30 1.02 4.86
C VAL A 262 28.18 1.43 5.80
N PHE A 263 27.15 2.13 5.30
CA PHE A 263 25.96 2.47 6.09
C PHE A 263 25.27 1.21 6.64
N MET A 264 25.06 0.18 5.83
CA MET A 264 24.45 -1.08 6.24
C MET A 264 25.33 -1.85 7.23
N PHE A 265 26.66 -1.77 7.10
CA PHE A 265 27.59 -2.34 8.07
C PHE A 265 27.43 -1.67 9.44
N PHE A 266 27.50 -0.34 9.48
CA PHE A 266 27.29 0.43 10.71
C PHE A 266 25.88 0.25 11.27
N PHE A 267 24.88 0.21 10.40
CA PHE A 267 23.50 -0.03 10.78
C PHE A 267 23.34 -1.41 11.40
N LYS A 268 23.91 -2.47 10.80
CA LYS A 268 23.90 -3.84 11.35
C LYS A 268 24.52 -3.90 12.75
N THR A 269 25.58 -3.13 12.99
CA THR A 269 26.24 -3.07 14.30
C THR A 269 25.57 -2.14 15.30
N SER A 270 24.57 -1.35 14.88
CA SER A 270 23.88 -0.44 15.79
C SER A 270 22.99 -1.19 16.77
N ASP A 271 22.91 -0.69 18.00
CA ASP A 271 21.99 -1.22 19.03
C ASP A 271 20.54 -1.27 18.54
N PHE A 272 20.17 -0.32 17.67
CA PHE A 272 18.87 -0.29 17.01
C PHE A 272 18.64 -1.54 16.15
N PHE A 273 19.56 -1.89 15.26
CA PHE A 273 19.40 -3.07 14.39
C PHE A 273 19.42 -4.37 15.19
N ILE A 274 20.31 -4.48 16.19
CA ILE A 274 20.42 -5.69 17.00
C ILE A 274 19.10 -5.93 17.74
N ARG A 275 18.60 -4.93 18.46
CA ARG A 275 17.36 -5.05 19.25
C ARG A 275 16.11 -5.19 18.38
N ASN A 276 15.97 -4.37 17.33
CA ASN A 276 14.72 -4.25 16.59
C ASN A 276 14.65 -5.07 15.29
N VAL A 277 15.76 -5.65 14.82
CA VAL A 277 15.81 -6.40 13.55
C VAL A 277 16.46 -7.77 13.71
N SER A 278 17.67 -7.87 14.28
CA SER A 278 18.41 -9.13 14.40
C SER A 278 17.73 -10.10 15.38
N ASN A 279 17.45 -9.67 16.61
CA ASN A 279 16.80 -10.50 17.63
C ASN A 279 15.39 -10.91 17.17
N LYS A 280 14.72 -10.04 16.42
CA LYS A 280 13.42 -10.33 15.79
C LYS A 280 13.49 -11.23 14.55
N LEU A 281 14.65 -11.61 14.02
CA LEU A 281 14.74 -12.49 12.86
C LEU A 281 15.42 -13.81 13.17
N PHE A 282 16.32 -13.83 14.15
CA PHE A 282 17.24 -14.96 14.35
C PHE A 282 17.24 -15.57 15.75
N ASP A 283 16.63 -14.93 16.76
CA ASP A 283 16.45 -15.61 18.06
C ASP A 283 15.28 -16.60 17.99
N PRO A 284 15.52 -17.91 18.24
CA PRO A 284 14.47 -18.91 18.36
C PRO A 284 13.65 -18.66 19.64
N MET A 285 12.32 -18.62 19.51
CA MET A 285 11.46 -18.20 20.62
C MET A 285 11.12 -19.37 21.55
N HIS A 286 11.44 -19.22 22.83
CA HIS A 286 10.88 -20.05 23.91
C HIS A 286 9.92 -19.28 24.84
N THR A 287 9.93 -17.93 24.82
CA THR A 287 9.03 -17.08 25.60
C THR A 287 8.75 -15.74 24.91
N LEU A 288 7.50 -15.25 25.02
CA LEU A 288 7.09 -13.92 24.56
C LEU A 288 7.57 -12.86 25.55
N THR A 289 8.35 -11.88 25.07
CA THR A 289 8.84 -10.72 25.84
C THR A 289 8.44 -9.41 25.16
N PRO A 290 8.46 -8.27 25.88
CA PRO A 290 8.14 -6.94 25.32
C PRO A 290 8.91 -6.59 24.03
N ASP A 291 10.14 -7.07 23.90
CA ASP A 291 11.01 -6.85 22.75
C ASP A 291 10.60 -7.66 21.51
N ASN A 292 9.75 -8.68 21.69
CA ASN A 292 9.35 -9.64 20.66
C ASN A 292 7.87 -9.52 20.23
N PHE A 293 7.12 -8.56 20.77
CA PHE A 293 5.68 -8.37 20.47
C PHE A 293 5.33 -8.15 18.99
N SER A 294 6.29 -7.77 18.14
CA SER A 294 6.04 -7.57 16.71
C SER A 294 6.40 -8.78 15.83
N LYS A 295 6.89 -9.89 16.41
CA LYS A 295 6.84 -11.19 15.75
C LYS A 295 5.39 -11.65 15.84
N VAL A 296 4.63 -11.39 14.79
CA VAL A 296 3.30 -11.97 14.61
C VAL A 296 3.54 -13.46 14.35
N ASP A 297 3.04 -14.33 15.23
CA ASP A 297 2.60 -15.65 14.79
C ASP A 297 1.33 -15.47 13.93
#